data_AF-A0A3D3KVC6-F1
#
_entry.id   AF-A0A3D3KVC6-F1
#
_cell.length_a   1.000
_cell.length_b   1.000
_cell.length_c   1.000
_cell.angle_alpha   90.00
_cell.angle_beta   90.00
_cell.angle_gamma   90.00
#
_symmetry.space_group_name_H-M   'P 1'
#
loop_
_entity.id
_entity.type
_entity.pdbx_description
1 polymer ?
#
loop_
_entity_poly.entity_id
_entity_poly.type
_entity_poly.pdbx_seq_one_letter_code
_entity_poly.pdbx_strand_id
1 'polypeptide(L)'
;MRLAAVVAALTLFCTGCTDGNWLDQTRLSFHADGIDTALASEDRTNSALRDMASRGHEVLAVLDIATPGFDGHRAAYSPDNGVSWQPVLFDGQADPAMVLYNLPAVRDGQWLLLGYRNGQVFAFTSSNGTDFSLQPEPILDTTATRLNAAVGTAHGWLLATTPDRESDGTAMTLYQSRDGSAWTARDGTAAGLPRAHGTFHPLSMAAGPAAVLLVGQEVNPSRPPFSRAFSSTDGGNSWQDASPDASGIGV
;
A
#
# COMPACT_ATOMS: atom_id res chain seq x y z
N MET A 1 -53.77 -38.02 -30.80
CA MET A 1 -52.80 -37.29 -29.96
C MET A 1 -52.85 -37.93 -28.57
N ARG A 2 -51.68 -38.25 -27.98
CA ARG A 2 -51.44 -39.30 -26.97
C ARG A 2 -52.12 -39.07 -25.60
N LEU A 3 -52.60 -40.18 -25.02
CA LEU A 3 -52.90 -40.41 -23.59
C LEU A 3 -51.63 -40.29 -22.72
N ALA A 4 -51.75 -39.77 -21.49
CA ALA A 4 -51.37 -40.44 -20.24
C ALA A 4 -51.70 -39.54 -19.03
N ALA A 5 -52.27 -40.15 -17.99
CA ALA A 5 -52.51 -39.55 -16.70
C ALA A 5 -51.55 -40.14 -15.65
N VAL A 6 -51.60 -39.54 -14.45
CA VAL A 6 -51.36 -40.08 -13.11
C VAL A 6 -50.03 -39.74 -12.40
N VAL A 7 -50.22 -39.27 -11.16
CA VAL A 7 -49.50 -39.50 -9.89
C VAL A 7 -48.77 -38.28 -9.31
N ALA A 8 -49.26 -37.88 -8.13
CA ALA A 8 -48.67 -36.93 -7.20
C ALA A 8 -47.46 -37.51 -6.45
N ALA A 9 -46.52 -36.65 -6.06
CA ALA A 9 -45.70 -36.90 -4.88
C ALA A 9 -45.37 -35.57 -4.18
N LEU A 10 -45.83 -35.50 -2.94
CA LEU A 10 -45.48 -34.51 -1.94
C LEU A 10 -44.05 -34.82 -1.46
N THR A 11 -43.15 -33.84 -1.47
CA THR A 11 -41.95 -33.85 -0.63
C THR A 11 -41.80 -32.49 0.05
N LEU A 12 -42.21 -32.44 1.33
CA LEU A 12 -41.62 -31.55 2.33
C LEU A 12 -40.18 -32.00 2.58
N PHE A 13 -39.25 -31.05 2.78
CA PHE A 13 -37.92 -31.11 3.45
C PHE A 13 -37.06 -30.06 2.71
N CYS A 14 -36.49 -29.00 3.28
CA CYS A 14 -36.34 -28.50 4.64
C CYS A 14 -36.34 -26.97 4.56
N THR A 15 -36.83 -26.31 5.61
CA THR A 15 -36.50 -24.92 5.93
C THR A 15 -35.00 -24.82 6.20
N GLY A 16 -34.23 -24.51 5.16
CA GLY A 16 -32.85 -24.04 5.27
C GLY A 16 -32.88 -22.52 5.19
N CYS A 17 -32.55 -21.86 6.29
CA CYS A 17 -32.52 -20.43 6.49
C CYS A 17 -31.93 -19.69 5.28
N THR A 18 -32.78 -19.01 4.52
CA THR A 18 -32.33 -17.91 3.66
C THR A 18 -32.46 -16.65 4.49
N ASP A 19 -31.49 -16.46 5.38
CA ASP A 19 -31.30 -15.19 6.07
C ASP A 19 -30.55 -14.24 5.11
N GLY A 20 -31.09 -14.15 3.89
CA GLY A 20 -30.77 -13.14 2.91
C GLY A 20 -31.44 -11.85 3.34
N ASN A 21 -30.86 -11.18 4.33
CA ASN A 21 -31.17 -9.80 4.66
C ASN A 21 -29.90 -9.08 5.08
N TRP A 22 -29.27 -8.48 4.07
CA TRP A 22 -28.87 -7.07 4.06
C TRP A 22 -28.56 -6.46 5.44
N LEU A 23 -27.29 -6.49 5.84
CA LEU A 23 -26.75 -5.54 6.80
C LEU A 23 -25.70 -4.67 6.07
N ASP A 24 -26.21 -3.53 5.59
CA ASP A 24 -25.50 -2.29 5.26
C ASP A 24 -24.61 -2.26 4.00
N GLN A 25 -25.18 -1.80 2.88
CA GLN A 25 -24.47 -1.51 1.62
C GLN A 25 -23.50 -0.32 1.68
N THR A 26 -23.42 0.41 2.79
CA THR A 26 -22.46 1.53 2.94
C THR A 26 -21.15 1.09 3.59
N ARG A 27 -21.02 -0.20 3.92
CA ARG A 27 -19.80 -0.79 4.45
C ARG A 27 -19.09 -1.56 3.35
N LEU A 28 -17.78 -1.32 3.23
CA LEU A 28 -16.85 -2.19 2.52
C LEU A 28 -16.82 -3.53 3.27
N SER A 29 -17.77 -4.42 3.00
CA SER A 29 -17.78 -5.78 3.52
C SER A 29 -16.91 -6.63 2.61
N PHE A 30 -15.72 -7.01 3.07
CA PHE A 30 -14.93 -8.04 2.41
C PHE A 30 -15.73 -9.34 2.49
N HIS A 31 -16.35 -9.77 1.40
CA HIS A 31 -16.74 -11.17 1.25
C HIS A 31 -15.44 -11.97 1.18
N ALA A 32 -15.03 -12.50 2.33
CA ALA A 32 -13.91 -13.43 2.46
C ALA A 32 -14.28 -14.86 2.03
N ASP A 33 -15.43 -15.04 1.36
CA ASP A 33 -15.85 -16.31 0.78
C ASP A 33 -14.84 -16.70 -0.30
N GLY A 34 -14.00 -17.69 0.00
CA GLY A 34 -12.88 -18.12 -0.86
C GLY A 34 -11.48 -17.80 -0.31
N ILE A 35 -11.38 -17.05 0.80
CA ILE A 35 -10.20 -17.12 1.68
C ILE A 35 -10.40 -18.37 2.55
N ASP A 36 -10.19 -19.55 1.97
CA ASP A 36 -10.18 -20.84 2.68
C ASP A 36 -8.91 -20.96 3.56
N THR A 37 -8.76 -20.03 4.48
CA THR A 37 -7.79 -20.08 5.58
C THR A 37 -8.53 -19.80 6.88
N ALA A 38 -7.98 -20.24 8.00
CA ALA A 38 -8.57 -20.09 9.34
C ALA A 38 -9.03 -18.65 9.70
N LEU A 39 -8.58 -17.65 8.94
CA LEU A 39 -8.98 -16.24 9.00
C LEU A 39 -10.47 -15.97 8.77
N ALA A 40 -11.19 -16.79 7.99
CA ALA A 40 -12.64 -16.62 7.78
C ALA A 40 -13.50 -17.16 8.93
N SER A 41 -12.90 -17.98 9.82
CA SER A 41 -13.59 -18.63 10.95
C SER A 41 -13.32 -17.98 12.31
N GLU A 42 -12.48 -16.94 12.37
CA GLU A 42 -12.09 -16.30 13.63
C GLU A 42 -12.99 -15.08 13.93
N ASP A 43 -13.68 -15.15 15.08
CA ASP A 43 -14.55 -14.10 15.59
C ASP A 43 -13.85 -12.74 15.59
N ARG A 44 -14.32 -11.84 14.72
CA ARG A 44 -14.02 -10.40 14.70
C ARG A 44 -12.53 -10.07 14.68
N THR A 45 -11.89 -10.33 13.55
CA THR A 45 -10.65 -9.63 13.20
C THR A 45 -10.94 -8.13 13.10
N ASN A 46 -10.23 -7.31 13.88
CA ASN A 46 -10.24 -5.86 13.72
C ASN A 46 -9.38 -5.53 12.49
N SER A 47 -9.92 -5.81 11.32
CA SER A 47 -9.21 -5.69 10.05
C SER A 47 -9.46 -4.31 9.45
N ALA A 48 -8.43 -3.48 9.37
CA ALA A 48 -8.50 -2.17 8.74
C ALA A 48 -7.71 -2.18 7.43
N LEU A 49 -8.35 -1.75 6.35
CA LEU A 49 -7.65 -1.45 5.10
C LEU A 49 -6.72 -0.25 5.33
N ARG A 50 -5.42 -0.42 5.06
CA ARG A 50 -4.41 0.62 5.28
C ARG A 50 -4.07 1.37 4.02
N ASP A 51 -3.80 0.65 2.94
CA ASP A 51 -3.44 1.24 1.66
C ASP A 51 -3.70 0.27 0.50
N MET A 52 -3.78 0.81 -0.72
CA MET A 52 -4.00 0.04 -1.95
C MET A 52 -3.24 0.62 -3.14
N ALA A 53 -2.80 -0.28 -4.02
CA ALA A 53 -2.34 0.07 -5.36
C ALA A 53 -3.24 -0.62 -6.41
N SER A 54 -3.39 -0.02 -7.58
CA SER A 54 -4.20 -0.59 -8.66
C SER A 54 -3.55 -0.46 -10.02
N ARG A 55 -3.78 -1.45 -10.89
CA ARG A 55 -3.37 -1.46 -12.29
C ARG A 55 -4.50 -2.03 -13.13
N GLY A 56 -5.18 -1.17 -13.88
CA GLY A 56 -6.37 -1.59 -14.61
C GLY A 56 -7.46 -2.09 -13.65
N HIS A 57 -7.84 -3.36 -13.79
CA HIS A 57 -8.82 -4.02 -12.93
C HIS A 57 -8.21 -4.77 -11.74
N GLU A 58 -6.89 -4.79 -11.65
CA GLU A 58 -6.17 -5.48 -10.60
C GLU A 58 -5.93 -4.53 -9.42
N VAL A 59 -6.14 -5.02 -8.20
CA VAL A 59 -5.97 -4.26 -6.95
C VAL A 59 -5.12 -5.08 -5.99
N LEU A 60 -4.13 -4.43 -5.37
CA LEU A 60 -3.34 -4.97 -4.27
C LEU A 60 -3.63 -4.14 -3.03
N ALA A 61 -4.07 -4.79 -1.95
CA ALA A 61 -4.41 -4.15 -0.69
C ALA A 61 -3.48 -4.62 0.42
N VAL A 62 -3.12 -3.71 1.33
CA VAL A 62 -2.48 -4.04 2.61
C VAL A 62 -3.48 -3.78 3.73
N LEU A 63 -3.65 -4.78 4.59
CA LEU A 63 -4.60 -4.79 5.69
C LEU A 63 -3.88 -4.98 7.02
N ASP A 64 -4.41 -4.36 8.06
CA ASP A 64 -4.11 -4.77 9.44
C ASP A 64 -4.84 -6.04 9.75
N ILE A 65 -4.16 -6.95 10.44
CA ILE A 65 -4.77 -8.11 11.06
C ILE A 65 -4.28 -8.19 12.49
N ALA A 66 -5.23 -8.05 13.42
CA ALA A 66 -5.04 -8.35 14.83
C ALA A 66 -5.87 -9.59 15.21
N THR A 67 -5.18 -10.63 15.64
CA THR A 67 -5.72 -11.85 16.26
C THR A 67 -5.13 -12.03 17.66
N PRO A 68 -5.69 -12.90 18.52
CA PRO A 68 -5.14 -13.16 19.86
C PRO A 68 -3.68 -13.65 19.92
N GLY A 69 -3.05 -13.95 18.77
CA GLY A 69 -1.64 -14.36 18.68
C GLY A 69 -0.81 -13.66 17.60
N PHE A 70 -1.38 -12.69 16.88
CA PHE A 70 -0.70 -11.98 15.81
C PHE A 70 -1.24 -10.56 15.67
N ASP A 71 -0.35 -9.58 15.63
CA ASP A 71 -0.67 -8.21 15.22
C ASP A 71 0.31 -7.81 14.12
N GLY A 72 -0.20 -7.45 12.96
CA GLY A 72 0.63 -7.04 11.84
C GLY A 72 -0.14 -6.92 10.53
N HIS A 73 0.62 -6.70 9.46
CA HIS A 73 0.07 -6.42 8.15
C HIS A 73 0.06 -7.67 7.26
N ARG A 74 -0.99 -7.80 6.43
CA ARG A 74 -1.13 -8.82 5.38
C ARG A 74 -1.48 -8.14 4.06
N ALA A 75 -1.19 -8.82 2.95
CA ALA A 75 -1.56 -8.34 1.63
C ALA A 75 -2.59 -9.28 0.98
N ALA A 76 -3.51 -8.69 0.23
CA ALA A 76 -4.52 -9.40 -0.54
C ALA A 76 -4.60 -8.81 -1.96
N TYR A 77 -4.87 -9.66 -2.93
CA TYR A 77 -4.91 -9.31 -4.34
C TYR A 77 -6.29 -9.57 -4.92
N SER A 78 -6.79 -8.65 -5.72
CA SER A 78 -8.04 -8.80 -6.46
C SER A 78 -7.78 -8.60 -7.95
N PRO A 79 -8.12 -9.57 -8.82
CA PRO A 79 -8.01 -9.41 -10.26
C PRO A 79 -9.21 -8.69 -10.91
N ASP A 80 -10.25 -8.38 -10.15
CA ASP A 80 -11.58 -8.05 -10.65
C ASP A 80 -12.22 -6.83 -9.96
N ASN A 81 -11.44 -5.77 -9.74
CA ASN A 81 -11.84 -4.51 -9.12
C ASN A 81 -12.37 -4.65 -7.69
N GLY A 82 -11.82 -5.59 -6.92
CA GLY A 82 -12.19 -5.84 -5.53
C GLY A 82 -13.42 -6.74 -5.35
N VAL A 83 -13.90 -7.40 -6.41
CA VAL A 83 -15.05 -8.31 -6.33
C VAL A 83 -14.67 -9.62 -5.64
N SER A 84 -13.50 -10.19 -5.96
CA SER A 84 -12.92 -11.36 -5.30
C SER A 84 -11.49 -11.06 -4.84
N TRP A 85 -11.07 -11.73 -3.77
CA TRP A 85 -9.78 -11.51 -3.14
C TRP A 85 -9.04 -12.82 -2.92
N GLN A 86 -7.75 -12.80 -3.22
CA GLN A 86 -6.82 -13.91 -3.08
C GLN A 86 -5.72 -13.52 -2.09
N PRO A 87 -5.26 -14.44 -1.24
CA PRO A 87 -4.13 -14.17 -0.37
C PRO A 87 -2.86 -13.97 -1.20
N VAL A 88 -2.03 -13.02 -0.77
CA VAL A 88 -0.67 -12.90 -1.30
C VAL A 88 0.22 -13.95 -0.66
N LEU A 89 0.94 -14.68 -1.50
CA LEU A 89 1.94 -15.67 -1.14
C LEU A 89 3.33 -15.07 -1.26
N PHE A 90 4.15 -15.34 -0.25
CA PHE A 90 5.57 -15.04 -0.27
C PHE A 90 6.31 -16.34 -0.49
N ASP A 91 7.38 -16.32 -1.28
CA ASP A 91 8.18 -17.48 -1.75
C ASP A 91 8.86 -18.34 -0.66
N GLY A 92 8.38 -18.31 0.58
CA GLY A 92 8.92 -19.05 1.71
C GLY A 92 10.27 -18.54 2.20
N GLN A 93 10.88 -17.56 1.52
CA GLN A 93 12.07 -16.83 1.98
C GLN A 93 11.67 -15.64 2.89
N ALA A 94 10.38 -15.33 2.96
CA ALA A 94 9.84 -14.44 3.98
C ALA A 94 10.00 -15.11 5.35
N ASP A 95 10.97 -14.61 6.11
CA ASP A 95 11.12 -14.86 7.53
C ASP A 95 9.74 -14.68 8.23
N PRO A 96 9.28 -15.62 9.07
CA PRO A 96 8.02 -15.48 9.81
C PRO A 96 7.96 -14.22 10.70
N ALA A 97 9.10 -13.60 11.03
CA ALA A 97 9.18 -12.33 11.74
C ALA A 97 9.04 -11.08 10.84
N MET A 98 8.97 -11.25 9.51
CA MET A 98 8.82 -10.13 8.57
C MET A 98 7.44 -9.50 8.68
N VAL A 99 7.40 -8.18 8.88
CA VAL A 99 6.16 -7.38 8.91
C VAL A 99 6.08 -6.52 7.64
N LEU A 100 4.92 -6.46 6.98
CA LEU A 100 4.76 -5.62 5.79
C LEU A 100 4.58 -4.15 6.15
N TYR A 101 5.03 -3.23 5.29
CA TYR A 101 4.63 -1.83 5.32
C TYR A 101 3.33 -1.61 4.56
N ASN A 102 2.58 -0.59 4.97
CA ASN A 102 1.34 -0.15 4.34
C ASN A 102 1.59 0.73 3.11
N LEU A 103 2.42 0.27 2.18
CA LEU A 103 2.84 1.03 1.00
C LEU A 103 2.95 0.12 -0.23
N PRO A 104 1.85 -0.49 -0.69
CA PRO A 104 1.84 -1.22 -1.96
C PRO A 104 2.09 -0.24 -3.11
N ALA A 105 2.85 -0.67 -4.11
CA ALA A 105 3.05 0.11 -5.32
C ALA A 105 3.00 -0.78 -6.57
N VAL A 106 2.74 -0.16 -7.73
CA VAL A 106 2.69 -0.85 -9.01
C VAL A 106 3.36 -0.02 -10.10
N ARG A 107 4.04 -0.69 -11.03
CA ARG A 107 4.76 -0.10 -12.15
C ARG A 107 4.88 -1.10 -13.29
N ASP A 108 4.60 -0.71 -14.52
CA ASP A 108 4.95 -1.47 -15.74
C ASP A 108 4.65 -2.98 -15.67
N GLY A 109 3.52 -3.38 -15.09
CA GLY A 109 3.21 -4.82 -14.97
C GLY A 109 3.82 -5.53 -13.74
N GLN A 110 4.54 -4.83 -12.88
CA GLN A 110 5.11 -5.34 -11.63
C GLN A 110 4.48 -4.66 -10.40
N TRP A 111 4.33 -5.44 -9.34
CA TRP A 111 3.91 -5.03 -8.01
C TRP A 111 5.11 -4.98 -7.08
N LEU A 112 5.05 -4.07 -6.11
CA LEU A 112 6.02 -3.89 -5.04
C LEU A 112 5.30 -3.92 -3.70
N LEU A 113 5.80 -4.74 -2.78
CA LEU A 113 5.53 -4.65 -1.36
C LEU A 113 6.85 -4.40 -0.63
N LEU A 114 6.76 -3.82 0.56
CA LEU A 114 7.91 -3.53 1.39
C LEU A 114 7.72 -4.25 2.71
N GLY A 115 8.76 -4.92 3.20
CA GLY A 115 8.76 -5.60 4.49
C GLY A 115 9.85 -5.08 5.40
N TYR A 116 9.69 -5.34 6.68
CA TYR A 116 10.60 -4.96 7.74
C TYR A 116 11.00 -6.17 8.58
N ARG A 117 12.30 -6.33 8.81
CA ARG A 117 12.86 -7.25 9.81
C ARG A 117 14.16 -6.70 10.38
N ASN A 118 14.39 -6.90 11.67
CA ASN A 118 15.67 -6.60 12.33
C ASN A 118 16.25 -5.20 12.04
N GLY A 119 15.41 -4.15 12.02
CA GLY A 119 15.89 -2.80 11.71
C GLY A 119 16.06 -2.50 10.22
N GLN A 120 15.69 -3.40 9.31
CA GLN A 120 15.96 -3.26 7.88
C GLN A 120 14.69 -3.39 7.04
N VAL A 121 14.62 -2.60 5.96
CA VAL A 121 13.54 -2.68 4.96
C VAL A 121 13.98 -3.53 3.78
N PHE A 122 13.12 -4.42 3.32
CA PHE A 122 13.32 -5.25 2.14
C PHE A 122 12.20 -5.03 1.11
N ALA A 123 12.53 -5.20 -0.16
CA ALA A 123 11.55 -5.22 -1.23
C ALA A 123 11.04 -6.64 -1.49
N PHE A 124 9.76 -6.73 -1.86
CA PHE A 124 9.16 -7.90 -2.45
C PHE A 124 8.57 -7.49 -3.80
N THR A 125 8.86 -8.24 -4.86
CA THR A 125 8.33 -7.95 -6.20
C THR A 125 7.50 -9.10 -6.73
N SER A 126 6.49 -8.76 -7.55
CA SER A 126 5.61 -9.75 -8.19
C SER A 126 5.17 -9.26 -9.56
N SER A 127 5.02 -10.17 -10.53
CA SER A 127 4.41 -9.84 -11.83
C SER A 127 2.90 -10.09 -11.87
N ASN A 128 2.39 -10.98 -11.01
CA ASN A 128 1.00 -11.43 -11.01
C ASN A 128 0.18 -10.91 -9.81
N GLY A 129 0.83 -10.26 -8.83
CA GLY A 129 0.17 -9.71 -7.66
C GLY A 129 -0.17 -10.74 -6.58
N THR A 130 0.11 -12.03 -6.82
CA THR A 130 -0.14 -13.12 -5.86
C THR A 130 1.14 -13.75 -5.35
N ASP A 131 2.15 -13.92 -6.20
CA ASP A 131 3.42 -14.57 -5.84
C ASP A 131 4.52 -13.52 -5.74
N PHE A 132 4.97 -13.25 -4.52
CA PHE A 132 5.98 -12.25 -4.23
C PHE A 132 7.31 -12.88 -3.85
N SER A 133 8.38 -12.39 -4.50
CA SER A 133 9.74 -12.80 -4.23
C SER A 133 10.53 -11.74 -3.46
N LEU A 134 11.16 -12.18 -2.37
CA LEU A 134 12.03 -11.35 -1.56
C LEU A 134 13.27 -10.94 -2.35
N GLN A 135 13.58 -9.64 -2.33
CA GLN A 135 14.85 -9.14 -2.86
C GLN A 135 15.95 -9.35 -1.82
N PRO A 136 17.15 -9.84 -2.21
CA PRO A 136 18.16 -10.33 -1.28
C PRO A 136 18.77 -9.21 -0.42
N GLU A 137 18.95 -8.04 -1.00
CA GLU A 137 19.59 -6.91 -0.33
C GLU A 137 18.56 -6.02 0.38
N PRO A 138 18.86 -5.55 1.61
CA PRO A 138 18.03 -4.55 2.26
C PRO A 138 18.12 -3.21 1.50
N ILE A 139 17.01 -2.49 1.47
CA ILE A 139 16.90 -1.15 0.89
C ILE A 139 17.58 -0.12 1.80
N LEU A 140 17.25 -0.18 3.10
CA LEU A 140 17.69 0.79 4.11
C LEU A 140 17.59 0.22 5.52
N ASP A 141 18.29 0.87 6.45
CA ASP A 141 18.18 0.67 7.89
C ASP A 141 17.22 1.72 8.51
N THR A 142 16.27 1.26 9.31
CA THR A 142 15.19 2.04 9.90
C THR A 142 15.51 2.55 11.29
N THR A 143 16.67 2.25 11.88
CA THR A 143 17.01 2.69 13.25
C THR A 143 16.96 4.20 13.44
N ALA A 144 17.03 4.96 12.34
CA ALA A 144 16.90 6.40 12.32
C ALA A 144 15.99 6.91 11.19
N THR A 145 15.21 6.04 10.52
CA THR A 145 14.53 6.39 9.27
C THR A 145 13.13 5.82 9.21
N ARG A 146 12.15 6.71 9.07
CA ARG A 146 10.77 6.41 8.73
C ARG A 146 10.60 6.31 7.22
N LEU A 147 9.95 5.25 6.76
CA LEU A 147 9.43 5.16 5.40
C LEU A 147 8.07 5.86 5.31
N ASN A 148 7.92 6.80 4.36
CA ASN A 148 6.74 7.65 4.27
C ASN A 148 5.85 7.33 3.07
N ALA A 149 6.45 7.09 1.91
CA ALA A 149 5.72 6.86 0.67
C ALA A 149 6.53 5.99 -0.29
N ALA A 150 5.82 5.26 -1.15
CA ALA A 150 6.37 4.45 -2.24
C ALA A 150 5.55 4.68 -3.50
N VAL A 151 6.19 4.70 -4.67
CA VAL A 151 5.49 4.82 -5.95
C VAL A 151 6.27 4.16 -7.08
N GLY A 152 5.53 3.62 -8.05
CA GLY A 152 6.05 3.19 -9.33
C GLY A 152 6.05 4.33 -10.35
N THR A 153 7.19 4.58 -10.99
CA THR A 153 7.38 5.65 -11.99
C THR A 153 7.79 5.07 -13.33
N ALA A 154 7.75 5.85 -14.40
CA ALA A 154 8.28 5.44 -15.71
C ALA A 154 9.80 5.13 -15.70
N HIS A 155 10.52 5.50 -14.64
CA HIS A 155 11.97 5.29 -14.51
C HIS A 155 12.37 4.25 -13.47
N GLY A 156 11.41 3.69 -12.74
CA GLY A 156 11.71 2.82 -11.61
C GLY A 156 10.77 3.05 -10.43
N TRP A 157 11.10 2.40 -9.33
CA TRP A 157 10.51 2.63 -8.04
C TRP A 157 11.17 3.82 -7.35
N LEU A 158 10.36 4.56 -6.60
CA LEU A 158 10.80 5.68 -5.79
C LEU A 158 10.19 5.53 -4.39
N LEU A 159 11.03 5.64 -3.37
CA LEU A 159 10.64 5.74 -1.97
C LEU A 159 11.06 7.09 -1.41
N ALA A 160 10.23 7.64 -0.52
CA ALA A 160 10.56 8.83 0.25
C ALA A 160 10.63 8.46 1.73
N THR A 161 11.70 8.88 2.40
CA THR A 161 11.91 8.61 3.82
C THR A 161 12.29 9.87 4.59
N THR A 162 11.96 9.88 5.88
CA THR A 162 12.35 10.95 6.80
C THR A 162 13.09 10.38 7.99
N PRO A 163 13.95 11.17 8.66
CA PRO A 163 14.52 10.74 9.93
C PRO A 163 13.45 10.49 11.00
N ASP A 164 13.60 9.43 11.81
CA ASP A 164 12.65 9.05 12.88
C ASP A 164 12.70 9.97 14.12
N ARG A 165 13.77 10.74 14.29
CA ARG A 165 13.99 11.65 15.42
C ARG A 165 14.44 13.01 14.94
N GLU A 166 14.41 13.98 15.86
CA GLU A 166 14.98 15.34 15.81
C GLU A 166 16.50 15.33 15.47
N SER A 167 16.91 14.69 14.38
CA SER A 167 18.26 14.80 13.86
C SER A 167 18.35 16.18 13.25
N ASP A 168 18.90 17.14 14.01
CA ASP A 168 19.18 18.50 13.58
C ASP A 168 20.10 18.54 12.34
N GLY A 169 19.54 18.34 11.15
CA GLY A 169 20.16 18.67 9.87
C GLY A 169 19.65 17.86 8.67
N THR A 170 19.08 16.67 8.87
CA THR A 170 19.02 15.66 7.79
C THR A 170 17.78 15.81 6.92
N ALA A 171 18.00 16.03 5.63
CA ALA A 171 16.96 16.06 4.60
C ALA A 171 16.21 14.73 4.45
N MET A 172 15.06 14.77 3.78
CA MET A 172 14.44 13.57 3.24
C MET A 172 15.45 12.79 2.39
N THR A 173 15.46 11.46 2.53
CA THR A 173 16.22 10.59 1.63
C THR A 173 15.25 10.00 0.61
N LEU A 174 15.64 10.08 -0.66
CA LEU A 174 14.95 9.43 -1.76
C LEU A 174 15.70 8.15 -2.10
N TYR A 175 14.99 7.02 -2.14
CA TYR A 175 15.55 5.76 -2.62
C TYR A 175 14.96 5.45 -3.98
N GLN A 176 15.82 5.20 -4.97
CA GLN A 176 15.42 4.86 -6.32
C GLN A 176 15.92 3.47 -6.70
N SER A 177 15.10 2.72 -7.42
CA SER A 177 15.49 1.44 -8.00
C SER A 177 14.84 1.24 -9.36
N ARG A 178 15.59 0.74 -10.34
CA ARG A 178 15.03 0.47 -11.67
C ARG A 178 14.23 -0.84 -11.71
N ASP A 179 14.53 -1.79 -10.84
CA ASP A 179 14.00 -3.16 -10.91
C ASP A 179 13.43 -3.66 -9.57
N GLY A 180 13.64 -2.90 -8.50
CA GLY A 180 13.23 -3.25 -7.14
C GLY A 180 14.28 -4.04 -6.37
N SER A 181 15.37 -4.46 -7.00
CA SER A 181 16.42 -5.28 -6.38
C SER A 181 17.60 -4.45 -5.87
N ALA A 182 18.04 -3.45 -6.64
CA ALA A 182 19.15 -2.58 -6.28
C ALA A 182 18.65 -1.15 -6.06
N TRP A 183 18.91 -0.61 -4.87
CA TRP A 183 18.42 0.69 -4.45
C TRP A 183 19.57 1.67 -4.23
N THR A 184 19.39 2.91 -4.70
CA THR A 184 20.34 3.99 -4.48
C THR A 184 19.67 5.09 -3.67
N ALA A 185 20.31 5.49 -2.58
CA ALA A 185 19.88 6.59 -1.74
C ALA A 185 20.40 7.93 -2.29
N ARG A 186 19.58 8.98 -2.21
CA ARG A 186 19.96 10.35 -2.52
C ARG A 186 19.37 11.33 -1.52
N ASP A 187 20.15 12.34 -1.16
CA ASP A 187 19.69 13.52 -0.43
C ASP A 187 18.63 14.30 -1.24
N GLY A 188 17.41 14.39 -0.72
CA GLY A 188 16.30 15.11 -1.36
C GLY A 188 16.59 16.59 -1.58
N THR A 189 17.45 17.22 -0.77
CA THR A 189 17.78 18.65 -0.93
C THR A 189 18.67 18.91 -2.12
N ALA A 190 19.57 17.98 -2.45
CA ALA A 190 20.30 18.02 -3.70
C ALA A 190 19.37 17.90 -4.92
N ALA A 191 18.16 17.37 -4.73
CA ALA A 191 17.12 17.24 -5.76
C ALA A 191 16.09 18.39 -5.74
N GLY A 192 16.28 19.43 -4.93
CA GLY A 192 15.38 20.60 -4.86
C GLY A 192 14.25 20.52 -3.82
N LEU A 193 14.23 19.48 -2.98
CA LEU A 193 13.30 19.39 -1.84
C LEU A 193 13.84 20.20 -0.64
N PRO A 194 12.96 20.74 0.22
CA PRO A 194 13.39 21.48 1.41
C PRO A 194 14.10 20.57 2.44
N ARG A 195 14.99 21.17 3.24
CA ARG A 195 15.61 20.50 4.40
C ARG A 195 14.55 20.23 5.47
N ALA A 196 14.66 19.11 6.17
CA ALA A 196 13.72 18.75 7.24
C ALA A 196 13.73 19.73 8.45
N HIS A 197 14.72 20.62 8.55
CA HIS A 197 14.81 21.66 9.60
C HIS A 197 13.96 22.89 9.31
N GLY A 198 13.25 22.86 8.17
CA GLY A 198 11.97 23.47 7.86
C GLY A 198 11.05 22.41 7.24
N THR A 199 10.87 21.31 7.97
CA THR A 199 9.65 20.52 8.18
C THR A 199 8.77 20.09 7.03
N PHE A 200 9.27 19.87 5.83
CA PHE A 200 8.48 19.07 4.88
C PHE A 200 8.47 17.59 5.28
N HIS A 201 7.35 17.13 5.81
CA HIS A 201 7.05 15.74 6.09
C HIS A 201 6.26 15.14 4.92
N PRO A 202 6.88 14.28 4.08
CA PRO A 202 6.16 13.60 3.02
C PRO A 202 5.07 12.71 3.62
N LEU A 203 3.89 12.82 3.03
CA LEU A 203 2.69 12.09 3.43
C LEU A 203 2.32 11.05 2.37
N SER A 204 2.47 11.37 1.10
CA SER A 204 2.09 10.47 0.00
C SER A 204 2.81 10.84 -1.30
N MET A 205 2.85 9.88 -2.22
CA MET A 205 3.32 10.07 -3.59
C MET A 205 2.30 9.50 -4.57
N ALA A 206 2.21 10.14 -5.73
CA ALA A 206 1.48 9.63 -6.88
C ALA A 206 2.32 9.80 -8.14
N ALA A 207 2.24 8.87 -9.08
CA ALA A 207 2.91 8.97 -10.35
C ALA A 207 1.90 8.88 -11.49
N GLY A 208 2.03 9.80 -12.44
CA GLY A 208 1.36 9.75 -13.73
C GLY A 208 2.35 9.52 -14.86
N PRO A 209 1.87 9.48 -16.12
CA PRO A 209 2.72 9.26 -17.29
C PRO A 209 3.82 10.31 -17.48
N ALA A 210 3.60 11.54 -17.01
CA ALA A 210 4.49 12.67 -17.26
C ALA A 210 5.25 13.15 -16.02
N ALA A 211 4.78 12.83 -14.81
CA ALA A 211 5.36 13.36 -13.59
C ALA A 211 5.04 12.49 -12.36
N VAL A 212 5.89 12.64 -11.35
CA VAL A 212 5.65 12.21 -9.98
C VAL A 212 5.26 13.43 -9.16
N LEU A 213 4.22 13.29 -8.34
CA LEU A 213 3.83 14.26 -7.33
C LEU A 213 4.17 13.70 -5.95
N LEU A 214 4.80 14.53 -5.13
CA LEU A 214 5.10 14.28 -3.73
C LEU A 214 4.34 15.33 -2.91
N VAL A 215 3.46 14.87 -2.04
CA VAL A 215 2.70 15.75 -1.15
C VAL A 215 3.13 15.52 0.29
N GLY A 216 3.14 16.61 1.04
CA GLY A 216 3.52 16.58 2.43
C GLY A 216 3.07 17.81 3.18
N GLN A 217 3.46 17.90 4.43
CA GLN A 217 3.16 19.03 5.30
C GLN A 217 4.45 19.74 5.66
N GLU A 218 4.48 21.07 5.56
CA GLU A 218 5.52 21.91 6.15
C GLU A 218 5.09 22.34 7.56
N VAL A 219 5.92 22.12 8.59
CA VAL A 219 5.65 22.42 10.03
C VAL A 219 6.61 23.50 10.56
N ASN A 220 6.36 24.76 10.33
CA ASN A 220 7.30 25.80 10.79
C ASN A 220 6.99 26.21 12.24
N PRO A 221 7.97 26.37 13.16
CA PRO A 221 7.69 26.80 14.53
C PRO A 221 6.97 28.15 14.66
N SER A 222 7.10 29.02 13.64
CA SER A 222 6.56 30.38 13.63
C SER A 222 5.20 30.53 12.93
N ARG A 223 4.66 29.48 12.31
CA ARG A 223 3.35 29.53 11.62
C ARG A 223 2.64 28.17 11.66
N PRO A 224 1.31 28.12 11.56
CA PRO A 224 0.59 26.86 11.46
C PRO A 224 1.14 25.96 10.33
N PRO A 225 1.16 24.64 10.53
CA PRO A 225 1.52 23.71 9.47
C PRO A 225 0.67 23.89 8.22
N PHE A 226 1.26 23.77 7.04
CA PHE A 226 0.53 23.88 5.77
C PHE A 226 1.00 22.84 4.77
N SER A 227 0.11 22.44 3.86
CA SER A 227 0.42 21.43 2.85
C SER A 227 1.32 22.00 1.75
N ARG A 228 2.24 21.18 1.27
CA ARG A 228 3.05 21.46 0.08
C ARG A 228 3.03 20.29 -0.88
N ALA A 229 3.19 20.63 -2.15
CA ALA A 229 3.31 19.65 -3.22
C ALA A 229 4.57 19.95 -4.04
N PHE A 230 5.25 18.89 -4.46
CA PHE A 230 6.39 18.97 -5.35
C PHE A 230 6.14 18.05 -6.55
N SER A 231 6.55 18.49 -7.73
CA SER A 231 6.47 17.69 -8.95
C SER A 231 7.85 17.39 -9.50
N SER A 232 8.01 16.18 -10.05
CA SER A 232 9.22 15.76 -10.76
C SER A 232 8.84 15.13 -12.09
N THR A 233 9.42 15.61 -13.19
CA THR A 233 9.21 15.06 -14.55
C THR A 233 10.30 14.08 -14.97
N ASP A 234 11.27 13.80 -14.09
CA ASP A 234 12.45 12.99 -14.35
C ASP A 234 12.57 11.82 -13.36
N GLY A 235 11.43 11.32 -12.87
CA GLY A 235 11.34 10.13 -12.00
C GLY A 235 11.87 10.36 -10.58
N GLY A 236 11.79 11.60 -10.10
CA GLY A 236 12.21 12.02 -8.78
C GLY A 236 13.65 12.54 -8.71
N ASN A 237 14.33 12.76 -9.84
CA ASN A 237 15.71 13.23 -9.87
C ASN A 237 15.84 14.73 -9.55
N SER A 238 14.88 15.52 -9.99
CA SER A 238 14.71 16.91 -9.63
C SER A 238 13.25 17.21 -9.30
N TRP A 239 13.04 18.12 -8.35
CA TRP A 239 11.73 18.50 -7.84
C TRP A 239 11.53 20.00 -7.95
N GLN A 240 10.32 20.38 -8.33
CA GLN A 240 9.87 21.77 -8.40
C GLN A 240 8.67 21.92 -7.49
N ASP A 241 8.56 23.07 -6.81
CA ASP A 241 7.38 23.40 -6.02
C ASP A 241 6.16 23.49 -6.95
N ALA A 242 5.14 22.71 -6.63
CA ALA A 242 3.86 22.65 -7.33
C ALA A 242 2.70 22.92 -6.35
N SER A 243 3.02 23.48 -5.18
CA SER A 243 2.00 23.87 -4.20
C SER A 243 1.08 24.90 -4.84
N PRO A 244 -0.26 24.74 -4.75
CA PRO A 244 -1.17 25.78 -5.22
C PRO A 244 -0.82 27.07 -4.47
N ASP A 245 -0.60 28.17 -5.20
CA ASP A 245 -0.09 29.43 -4.67
C ASP A 245 -0.70 29.76 -3.31
N ALA A 246 0.13 29.77 -2.25
CA ALA A 246 -0.27 30.21 -0.93
C ALA A 246 -0.51 31.74 -0.87
N SER A 247 -0.49 32.44 -2.01
CA SER A 247 -0.69 33.89 -2.13
C SER A 247 -2.10 34.36 -1.73
N GLY A 248 -2.99 33.44 -1.32
CA GLY A 248 -4.32 33.75 -0.79
C GLY A 248 -4.49 33.56 0.73
N ILE A 249 -3.51 33.03 1.45
CA ILE A 249 -3.59 32.93 2.92
C ILE A 249 -3.03 34.22 3.50
N GLY A 250 -3.93 35.17 3.75
CA GLY A 250 -3.62 36.51 4.23
C GLY A 250 -2.65 36.53 5.41
N VAL A 251 -1.63 37.37 5.27
CA VAL A 251 -0.76 37.84 6.36
C VAL A 251 -1.56 38.73 7.30
#